data_AF-A0A645J412-F1
#
_entry.id   AF-A0A645J412-F1
#
_cell.length_a   1.000
_cell.length_b   1.000
_cell.length_c   1.000
_cell.angle_alpha   90.00
_cell.angle_beta   90.00
_cell.angle_gamma   90.00
#
_symmetry.space_group_name_H-M   'P 1'
#
loop_
_entity.id
_entity.type
_entity.pdbx_description
1 polymer ?
#
loop_
_entity_poly.entity_id
_entity_poly.type
_entity_poly.pdbx_seq_one_letter_code
_entity_poly.pdbx_strand_id
1 'polypeptide(L)'
;MPAPSLQILATRLVGGQVQVDFSVADFRSGMTFQLQKSSAGGSWIQETAATLTTLASGSRYRLTANISGAGPALYRVRGLY
;
A
#
# COMPACT_ATOMS: atom_id res chain seq x y z
N MET A 1 6.99 -9.28 -22.31
CA MET A 1 6.25 -8.22 -21.59
C MET A 1 7.06 -7.79 -20.38
N PRO A 2 7.18 -6.48 -20.11
CA PRO A 2 7.89 -5.99 -18.93
C PRO A 2 7.27 -6.51 -17.62
N ALA A 3 8.07 -6.50 -16.56
CA ALA A 3 7.61 -6.85 -15.22
C ALA A 3 6.74 -5.72 -14.65
N PRO A 4 5.66 -6.03 -13.90
CA PRO A 4 4.88 -5.00 -13.24
C PRO A 4 5.77 -4.17 -12.31
N SER A 5 5.57 -2.86 -12.31
CA SER A 5 6.29 -1.95 -11.42
C SER A 5 5.34 -1.08 -10.62
N LEU A 6 5.74 -0.76 -9.40
CA LEU A 6 4.99 0.04 -8.44
C LEU A 6 5.74 1.34 -8.17
N GLN A 7 5.01 2.46 -8.22
CA GLN A 7 5.53 3.76 -7.84
C GLN A 7 4.61 4.40 -6.80
N ILE A 8 5.18 4.78 -5.66
CA ILE A 8 4.46 5.56 -4.66
C ILE A 8 4.30 6.99 -5.19
N LEU A 9 3.06 7.49 -5.19
CA LEU A 9 2.72 8.82 -5.66
C LEU A 9 2.61 9.80 -4.49
N ALA A 10 1.92 9.39 -3.43
CA ALA A 10 1.71 10.22 -2.26
C ALA A 10 1.49 9.35 -1.01
N THR A 11 1.96 9.86 0.13
CA THR A 11 1.69 9.30 1.45
C THR A 11 1.15 10.43 2.32
N ARG A 12 0.02 10.20 3.00
CA ARG A 12 -0.59 11.21 3.87
C ARG A 12 -1.19 10.59 5.13
N LEU A 13 -1.27 11.41 6.18
CA LEU A 13 -1.99 11.10 7.40
C LEU A 13 -3.30 11.90 7.41
N VAL A 14 -4.44 11.22 7.46
CA VAL A 14 -5.78 11.84 7.44
C VAL A 14 -6.62 11.20 8.53
N GLY A 15 -7.05 11.99 9.52
CA GLY A 15 -7.97 11.51 10.56
C GLY A 15 -7.47 10.28 11.35
N GLY A 16 -6.16 10.19 11.61
CA GLY A 16 -5.56 9.01 12.28
C GLY A 16 -5.38 7.79 11.36
N GLN A 17 -5.53 7.96 10.04
CA GLN A 17 -5.27 6.93 9.04
C GLN A 17 -4.05 7.26 8.22
N VAL A 18 -3.27 6.24 7.86
CA VAL A 18 -2.30 6.34 6.78
C VAL A 18 -3.00 6.07 5.46
N GLN A 19 -2.78 6.92 4.46
CA GLN A 19 -3.22 6.70 3.10
C GLN A 19 -2.02 6.75 2.15
N VAL A 20 -1.88 5.71 1.34
CA VAL A 20 -0.79 5.56 0.36
C VAL A 20 -1.41 5.44 -1.03
N ASP A 21 -1.17 6.44 -1.86
CA ASP A 21 -1.56 6.42 -3.27
C ASP A 21 -0.37 5.95 -4.10
N PHE A 22 -0.60 5.03 -5.02
CA PHE A 22 0.44 4.47 -5.86
C PHE A 22 -0.08 4.16 -7.27
N SER A 23 0.84 4.16 -8.22
CA SER A 23 0.59 3.70 -9.59
C SER A 23 1.23 2.36 -9.87
N VAL A 24 0.63 1.64 -10.82
CA VAL A 24 1.12 0.36 -11.32
C VAL A 24 1.33 0.51 -12.82
N ALA A 25 2.55 0.24 -13.30
CA ALA A 25 2.79 0.02 -14.72
C ALA A 25 2.77 -1.50 -15.01
N ASP A 26 2.35 -1.85 -16.23
CA ASP A 26 2.22 -3.24 -16.69
C ASP A 26 1.33 -4.12 -15.79
N PHE A 27 0.20 -3.54 -15.35
CA PHE A 27 -0.79 -4.23 -14.54
C PHE A 27 -1.30 -5.51 -15.23
N ARG A 28 -1.49 -6.57 -14.43
CA ARG A 28 -2.00 -7.87 -14.88
C ARG A 28 -3.29 -8.20 -14.15
N SER A 29 -4.22 -8.85 -14.85
CA SER A 29 -5.43 -9.37 -14.22
C SER A 29 -5.07 -10.34 -13.10
N GLY A 30 -5.73 -10.23 -11.95
CA GLY A 30 -5.44 -11.02 -10.75
C GLY A 30 -4.41 -10.42 -9.81
N MET A 31 -3.77 -9.29 -10.17
CA MET A 31 -2.88 -8.59 -9.25
C MET A 31 -3.61 -8.15 -7.98
N THR A 32 -2.99 -8.38 -6.83
CA THR A 32 -3.47 -7.89 -5.54
C THR A 32 -2.42 -7.01 -4.88
N PHE A 33 -2.89 -6.07 -4.05
CA PHE A 33 -2.04 -5.12 -3.35
C PHE A 33 -2.30 -5.17 -1.86
N GLN A 34 -1.23 -5.18 -1.09
CA GLN A 34 -1.28 -5.23 0.37
C GLN A 34 -0.41 -4.12 0.94
N LEU A 35 -0.89 -3.50 2.01
CA LEU A 35 -0.07 -2.65 2.85
C LEU A 35 0.68 -3.54 3.83
N GLN A 36 1.98 -3.34 3.94
CA GLN A 36 2.80 -3.96 4.97
C GLN A 36 3.29 -2.90 5.94
N LYS A 37 3.37 -3.28 7.20
CA LYS A 37 3.80 -2.44 8.30
C LYS A 37 4.99 -3.08 9.01
N SER A 38 5.90 -2.24 9.48
CA SER A 38 7.00 -2.64 10.36
C SER A 38 7.10 -1.65 11.52
N SER A 39 7.15 -2.16 12.75
CA SER A 39 7.40 -1.37 13.95
C SER A 39 8.90 -1.15 14.09
N ALA A 40 9.35 0.12 14.08
CA ALA A 40 10.75 0.50 14.30
C ALA A 40 11.79 -0.28 13.45
N GLY A 41 11.45 -0.68 12.22
CA GLY A 41 12.37 -1.39 11.32
C GLY A 41 12.49 -2.90 11.57
N GLY A 42 11.65 -3.48 12.43
CA GLY A 42 11.53 -4.93 12.62
C GLY A 42 10.87 -5.64 11.42
N SER A 43 10.39 -6.86 11.66
CA SER A 43 9.75 -7.69 10.63
C SER A 43 8.56 -6.99 9.96
N TRP A 44 8.46 -7.16 8.64
CA TRP A 44 7.33 -6.68 7.86
C TRP A 44 6.15 -7.63 7.97
N ILE A 45 5.03 -7.12 8.46
CA ILE A 45 3.78 -7.88 8.62
C ILE A 45 2.71 -7.22 7.75
N GLN A 46 1.79 -8.02 7.20
CA GLN A 46 0.65 -7.48 6.47
C GLN A 46 -0.26 -6.70 7.42
N GLU A 47 -0.65 -5.49 7.02
CA GLU A 47 -1.69 -4.72 7.70
C GLU A 47 -3.06 -5.23 7.22
N THR A 48 -3.65 -6.15 7.96
CA THR A 48 -4.90 -6.84 7.58
C THR A 48 -6.13 -5.93 7.63
N ALA A 49 -6.07 -4.83 8.39
CA ALA A 49 -7.11 -3.82 8.42
C ALA A 49 -7.00 -2.79 7.27
N ALA A 50 -6.01 -2.93 6.38
CA ALA A 50 -5.86 -2.04 5.24
C ALA A 50 -6.96 -2.29 4.20
N THR A 51 -7.55 -1.21 3.71
CA THR A 51 -8.55 -1.22 2.64
C THR A 51 -7.94 -0.71 1.33
N LEU A 52 -8.21 -1.40 0.23
CA LEU A 52 -7.79 -1.01 -1.11
C LEU A 52 -8.93 -0.27 -1.81
N THR A 53 -8.65 0.90 -2.35
CA THR A 53 -9.56 1.67 -3.20
C THR A 53 -8.94 1.83 -4.59
N THR A 54 -9.71 1.57 -5.64
CA THR A 54 -9.31 1.83 -7.03
C THR A 54 -9.56 3.29 -7.37
N LEU A 55 -8.51 4.04 -7.70
CA LEU A 55 -8.62 5.43 -8.15
C LEU A 55 -8.72 5.52 -9.67
N ALA A 56 -7.99 4.66 -10.38
CA ALA A 56 -8.10 4.44 -11.81
C ALA A 56 -7.81 2.96 -12.10
N SER A 57 -8.77 2.26 -12.70
CA SER A 57 -8.66 0.82 -12.96
C SER A 57 -7.37 0.49 -13.72
N GLY A 58 -6.67 -0.56 -13.30
CA GLY A 58 -5.45 -1.04 -13.94
C GLY A 58 -4.23 -0.14 -13.81
N SER A 59 -4.29 0.98 -13.08
CA SER A 59 -3.17 1.93 -13.08
C SER A 59 -2.95 2.71 -11.78
N ARG A 60 -4.00 3.03 -11.00
CA ARG A 60 -3.86 3.84 -9.77
C ARG A 60 -4.76 3.34 -8.66
N TYR A 61 -4.18 3.23 -7.47
CA TYR A 61 -4.84 2.67 -6.29
C TYR A 61 -4.44 3.43 -5.03
N ARG A 62 -5.23 3.23 -3.99
CA ARG A 62 -5.03 3.78 -2.65
C ARG A 62 -5.17 2.69 -1.61
N LEU A 63 -4.18 2.54 -0.74
CA LEU A 63 -4.30 1.74 0.47
C LEU A 63 -4.52 2.67 1.66
N THR A 64 -5.53 2.37 2.47
CA THR A 64 -5.87 3.12 3.69
C THR A 64 -5.86 2.19 4.88
N ALA A 65 -5.16 2.54 5.96
CA ALA A 65 -5.19 1.79 7.21
C ALA A 65 -5.23 2.74 8.41
N ASN A 66 -5.90 2.33 9.48
CA ASN A 66 -5.84 3.05 10.74
C ASN A 66 -4.42 2.96 11.32
N ILE A 67 -3.92 4.07 11.86
CA ILE A 67 -2.69 4.05 12.63
C ILE A 67 -2.99 3.27 13.91
N SER A 68 -2.25 2.20 14.14
CA SER A 68 -2.39 1.33 15.31
C SER A 68 -1.04 1.17 16.02
N GLY A 69 -1.07 0.93 17.33
CA GLY A 69 0.14 0.73 18.15
C GLY A 69 0.83 2.02 18.59
N ALA A 70 1.66 1.89 19.62
CA ALA A 70 2.45 3.00 20.17
C ALA A 70 3.81 3.08 19.46
N GLY A 71 4.13 4.24 18.87
CA GLY A 71 5.45 4.55 18.30
C GLY A 71 5.50 4.67 16.77
N PRO A 72 6.68 4.98 16.21
CA PRO A 72 6.87 5.15 14.77
C PRO A 72 6.73 3.82 14.02
N ALA A 73 5.99 3.86 12.92
CA ALA A 73 5.80 2.73 12.02
C ALA A 73 6.26 3.06 10.61
N LEU A 74 6.85 2.07 9.93
CA LEU A 74 7.18 2.14 8.51
C LEU A 74 6.11 1.39 7.72
N TYR A 75 5.79 1.90 6.53
CA TYR A 75 4.81 1.32 5.64
C TYR A 75 5.40 1.08 4.25
N ARG A 76 5.01 -0.01 3.60
CA ARG A 76 5.33 -0.27 2.19
C ARG A 76 4.16 -0.94 1.48
N VAL A 77 4.09 -0.78 0.17
CA VAL A 77 3.12 -1.47 -0.68
C VAL A 77 3.78 -2.71 -1.27
N ARG A 78 3.08 -3.85 -1.21
CA ARG A 78 3.48 -5.08 -1.88
C ARG A 78 2.43 -5.45 -2.93
N GLY A 79 2.88 -5.56 -4.18
CA GLY A 79 2.10 -6.18 -5.25
C GLY A 79 2.37 -7.68 -5.34
N LEU A 80 1.32 -8.45 -5.59
CA LEU A 80 1.34 -9.90 -5.83
C LEU A 80 0.68 -10.14 -7.19
N TYR A 81 1.29 -10.95 -8.04
CA TYR A 81 0.83 -11.21 -9.42
C TYR A 81 1.17 -12.63 -9.85
#